data_AF-A0A803M0F7-F1
#
_entry.id   AF-A0A803M0F7-F1
#
_cell.length_a   1.000
_cell.length_b   1.000
_cell.length_c   1.000
_cell.angle_alpha   90.00
_cell.angle_beta   90.00
_cell.angle_gamma   90.00
#
_symmetry.space_group_name_H-M   'P 1'
#
loop_
_entity.id
_entity.type
_entity.pdbx_description
1 polymer ?
#
loop_
_entity_poly.entity_id
_entity_poly.type
_entity_poly.pdbx_seq_one_letter_code
_entity_poly.pdbx_strand_id
1 'polypeptide(L)'
;MKSGGGGRKFAAMKRRPQEQSGDITQGLPKVEQVLEVRLIDSISMNLEKRIDGWNERITRIFGSPWEFLIGAELTIAQSRISLVNKIQKVYRSQGVQIHNRHIEIIVRQITSKVLVSEDGMSNVFLPGELIGLFRAERTGRALEEAICYRATLLGITRASLNTQSFISEASFQEIARVLAKAALRGCIDWLKGLKENVVLGG
;
A
#
# COMPACT_ATOMS: atom_id res chain seq x y z
N MET A 1 61.39 53.86 -15.65
CA MET A 1 60.32 54.85 -15.36
C MET A 1 58.99 54.13 -15.15
N LYS A 2 58.19 54.65 -14.21
CA LYS A 2 56.90 54.15 -13.72
C LYS A 2 55.78 54.26 -14.76
N SER A 3 54.85 53.31 -14.75
CA SER A 3 53.40 53.47 -14.96
C SER A 3 52.74 52.11 -14.64
N GLY A 4 51.74 51.91 -13.78
CA GLY A 4 50.70 52.79 -13.28
C GLY A 4 49.34 52.30 -13.78
N GLY A 5 48.51 51.73 -12.88
CA GLY A 5 47.08 51.46 -13.09
C GLY A 5 46.76 50.02 -13.51
N GLY A 6 45.72 49.35 -13.01
CA GLY A 6 44.65 49.74 -12.11
C GLY A 6 43.88 48.47 -11.72
N GLY A 7 43.45 48.40 -10.46
CA GLY A 7 42.78 47.24 -9.92
C GLY A 7 41.43 46.95 -10.57
N ARG A 8 41.11 45.66 -10.66
CA ARG A 8 39.73 45.16 -10.58
C ARG A 8 39.72 43.97 -9.64
N LYS A 9 39.38 44.24 -8.38
CA LYS A 9 38.99 43.20 -7.43
C LYS A 9 37.63 42.67 -7.89
N PHE A 10 37.60 41.46 -8.45
CA PHE A 10 36.35 40.75 -8.68
C PHE A 10 35.74 40.40 -7.33
N ALA A 11 34.59 40.99 -7.04
CA ALA A 11 33.80 40.70 -5.85
C ALA A 11 33.34 39.23 -5.90
N ALA A 12 33.71 38.46 -4.87
CA ALA A 12 33.14 37.15 -4.64
C ALA A 12 31.66 37.31 -4.25
N MET A 13 30.77 37.08 -5.21
CA MET A 13 29.33 37.01 -4.99
C MET A 13 29.02 35.70 -4.24
N LYS A 14 29.03 35.78 -2.90
CA LYS A 14 28.61 34.71 -2.00
C LYS A 14 27.12 34.43 -2.27
N ARG A 15 26.83 33.38 -3.04
CA ARG A 15 25.44 32.90 -3.25
C ARG A 15 24.85 32.60 -1.88
N ARG A 16 23.75 33.26 -1.54
CA ARG A 16 22.93 32.91 -0.37
C ARG A 16 22.45 31.47 -0.54
N PRO A 17 22.37 30.65 0.52
CA PRO A 17 21.78 29.32 0.41
C PRO A 17 20.33 29.49 -0.03
N GLN A 18 20.03 28.94 -1.21
CA GLN A 18 18.67 28.81 -1.71
C GLN A 18 17.84 28.06 -0.67
N GLU A 19 16.69 28.61 -0.34
CA GLU A 19 15.76 28.10 0.65
C GLU A 19 15.38 26.64 0.34
N GLN A 20 15.55 25.76 1.32
CA GLN A 20 15.23 24.31 1.29
C GLN A 20 13.75 23.98 1.03
N SER A 21 12.92 24.99 0.71
CA SER A 21 11.48 24.80 0.46
C SER A 21 11.19 24.15 -0.91
N GLY A 22 12.09 24.31 -1.89
CA GLY A 22 11.91 23.73 -3.23
C GLY A 22 11.97 22.20 -3.23
N ASP A 23 12.78 21.61 -2.34
CA ASP A 23 13.07 20.17 -2.34
C ASP A 23 11.94 19.32 -1.70
N ILE A 24 11.25 19.88 -0.70
CA ILE A 24 10.14 19.20 -0.01
C ILE A 24 8.89 19.12 -0.90
N THR A 25 8.60 20.17 -1.69
CA THR A 25 7.41 20.21 -2.57
C THR A 25 7.50 19.25 -3.76
N GLN A 26 8.70 18.83 -4.17
CA GLN A 26 8.91 17.85 -5.24
C GLN A 26 8.85 16.40 -4.74
N GLY A 27 9.11 16.19 -3.45
CA GLY A 27 9.10 14.88 -2.80
C GLY A 27 7.71 14.30 -2.56
N LEU A 28 6.78 15.15 -2.11
CA LEU A 28 5.41 14.77 -1.76
C LEU A 28 4.65 14.10 -2.93
N PRO A 29 4.64 14.68 -4.15
CA PRO A 29 3.95 14.09 -5.29
C PRO A 29 4.53 12.72 -5.67
N LYS A 30 5.83 12.51 -5.42
CA LYS A 30 6.49 11.24 -5.72
C LYS A 30 6.05 10.14 -4.74
N VAL A 31 5.89 10.49 -3.46
CA VAL A 31 5.40 9.57 -2.43
C VAL A 31 3.91 9.24 -2.65
N GLU A 32 3.09 10.23 -2.97
CA GLU A 32 1.67 10.02 -3.31
C GLU A 32 1.50 9.08 -4.51
N GLN A 33 2.30 9.27 -5.57
CA GLN A 33 2.30 8.37 -6.73
C GLN A 33 2.74 6.93 -6.40
N VAL A 34 3.66 6.77 -5.44
CA VAL A 34 4.07 5.44 -4.93
C VAL A 34 2.90 4.76 -4.21
N LEU A 35 2.09 5.55 -3.50
CA LEU A 35 1.08 5.06 -2.56
C LEU A 35 -0.32 4.92 -3.16
N GLU A 36 -0.63 5.55 -4.30
CA GLU A 36 -1.98 5.52 -4.87
C GLU A 36 -2.22 4.37 -5.85
N VAL A 37 -1.58 4.28 -7.03
CA VAL A 37 -1.94 3.18 -7.98
C VAL A 37 -0.79 2.82 -8.93
N ARG A 38 -0.14 3.81 -9.53
CA ARG A 38 0.77 3.58 -10.68
C ARG A 38 1.98 2.70 -10.39
N LEU A 39 2.56 2.82 -9.21
CA LEU A 39 3.73 2.02 -8.83
C LEU A 39 3.34 0.70 -8.18
N ILE A 40 2.17 0.64 -7.57
CA ILE A 40 1.64 -0.56 -6.96
C ILE A 40 1.36 -1.61 -8.04
N ASP A 41 0.76 -1.20 -9.16
CA ASP A 41 0.53 -2.09 -10.31
C ASP A 41 1.86 -2.57 -10.91
N SER A 42 2.86 -1.69 -11.05
CA SER A 42 4.19 -2.08 -11.55
C SER A 42 4.93 -3.05 -10.61
N ILE A 43 4.79 -2.85 -9.29
CA ILE A 43 5.34 -3.77 -8.28
C ILE A 43 4.60 -5.10 -8.35
N SER A 44 3.26 -5.08 -8.39
CA SER A 44 2.41 -6.26 -8.50
C SER A 44 2.77 -7.07 -9.75
N MET A 45 2.85 -6.44 -10.92
CA MET A 45 3.22 -7.10 -12.18
C MET A 45 4.65 -7.65 -12.20
N ASN A 46 5.61 -6.95 -11.57
CA ASN A 46 6.99 -7.46 -11.46
C ASN A 46 7.07 -8.67 -10.51
N LEU A 47 6.30 -8.64 -9.43
CA LEU A 47 6.18 -9.75 -8.51
C LEU A 47 5.48 -10.94 -9.17
N GLU A 48 4.34 -10.74 -9.82
CA GLU A 48 3.61 -11.79 -10.55
C GLU A 48 4.54 -12.53 -11.51
N LYS A 49 5.31 -11.81 -12.34
CA LYS A 49 6.29 -12.44 -13.24
C LYS A 49 7.37 -13.28 -12.53
N ARG A 50 7.78 -12.86 -11.33
CA ARG A 50 8.76 -13.61 -10.51
C ARG A 50 8.13 -14.82 -9.84
N ILE A 51 6.85 -14.73 -9.49
CA ILE A 51 6.06 -15.79 -8.87
C ILE A 51 5.72 -16.85 -9.90
N ASP A 52 5.28 -16.48 -11.11
CA ASP A 52 4.96 -17.42 -12.18
C ASP A 52 6.16 -18.35 -12.48
N GLY A 53 7.37 -17.79 -12.56
CA GLY A 53 8.59 -18.57 -12.76
C GLY A 53 9.04 -19.41 -11.55
N TRP A 54 8.56 -19.08 -10.35
CA TRP A 54 8.78 -19.88 -9.14
C TRP A 54 7.71 -20.98 -9.02
N ASN A 55 6.47 -20.66 -9.36
CA ASN A 55 5.32 -21.56 -9.44
C ASN A 55 5.61 -22.72 -10.39
N GLU A 56 6.03 -22.45 -11.64
CA GLU A 56 6.40 -23.51 -12.60
C GLU A 56 7.43 -24.51 -12.03
N ARG A 57 8.33 -24.05 -11.15
CA ARG A 57 9.32 -24.92 -10.49
C ARG A 57 8.75 -25.72 -9.33
N ILE A 58 7.78 -25.19 -8.60
CA ILE A 58 7.16 -25.83 -7.43
C ILE A 58 6.05 -26.79 -7.83
N THR A 59 5.23 -26.45 -8.83
CA THR A 59 4.17 -27.34 -9.35
C THR A 59 4.76 -28.68 -9.78
N ARG A 60 6.00 -28.67 -10.29
CA ARG A 60 6.76 -29.87 -10.68
C ARG A 60 7.21 -30.74 -9.49
N ILE A 61 7.29 -30.19 -8.28
CA ILE A 61 7.90 -30.86 -7.10
C ILE A 61 6.85 -31.27 -6.05
N PHE A 62 5.84 -30.43 -5.76
CA PHE A 62 4.93 -30.65 -4.62
C PHE A 62 3.43 -30.72 -4.98
N GLY A 63 3.04 -30.49 -6.24
CA GLY A 63 1.64 -30.43 -6.66
C GLY A 63 0.92 -29.11 -6.32
N SER A 64 -0.27 -28.92 -6.91
CA SER A 64 -0.98 -27.64 -7.09
C SER A 64 -1.49 -26.89 -5.82
N PRO A 65 -1.98 -27.54 -4.73
CA PRO A 65 -2.69 -26.80 -3.68
C PRO A 65 -1.83 -25.84 -2.83
N TRP A 66 -0.55 -26.15 -2.62
CA TRP A 66 0.35 -25.32 -1.80
C TRP A 66 0.92 -24.12 -2.57
N GLU A 67 0.81 -24.11 -3.90
CA GLU A 67 1.36 -23.10 -4.79
C GLU A 67 0.74 -21.72 -4.53
N PHE A 68 -0.59 -21.66 -4.47
CA PHE A 68 -1.32 -20.40 -4.31
C PHE A 68 -1.09 -19.76 -2.93
N LEU A 69 -1.07 -20.57 -1.86
CA LEU A 69 -0.88 -20.08 -0.49
C LEU A 69 0.53 -19.54 -0.27
N ILE A 70 1.55 -20.34 -0.59
CA ILE A 70 2.93 -19.93 -0.37
C ILE A 70 3.30 -18.79 -1.32
N GLY A 71 2.79 -18.81 -2.55
CA GLY A 71 2.94 -17.71 -3.50
C GLY A 71 2.38 -16.40 -2.97
N ALA A 72 1.14 -16.39 -2.48
CA ALA A 72 0.51 -15.18 -1.95
C ALA A 72 1.24 -14.60 -0.74
N GLU A 73 1.60 -15.44 0.24
CA GLU A 73 2.33 -15.02 1.44
C GLU A 73 3.71 -14.43 1.10
N LEU A 74 4.46 -15.09 0.20
CA LEU A 74 5.75 -14.61 -0.26
C LEU A 74 5.61 -13.26 -0.98
N THR A 75 4.57 -13.12 -1.81
CA THR A 75 4.26 -11.90 -2.55
C THR A 75 4.03 -10.74 -1.61
N ILE A 76 3.23 -10.96 -0.57
CA ILE A 76 2.89 -9.95 0.43
C ILE A 76 4.16 -9.53 1.19
N ALA A 77 4.94 -10.49 1.69
CA ALA A 77 6.17 -10.22 2.43
C ALA A 77 7.18 -9.42 1.58
N GLN A 78 7.41 -9.86 0.34
CA GLN A 78 8.34 -9.21 -0.57
C GLN A 78 7.86 -7.80 -0.98
N SER A 79 6.55 -7.63 -1.18
CA SER A 79 5.95 -6.33 -1.46
C SER A 79 6.12 -5.36 -0.30
N ARG A 80 5.92 -5.82 0.95
CA ARG A 80 6.11 -5.00 2.16
C ARG A 80 7.53 -4.46 2.24
N ILE A 81 8.54 -5.33 2.09
CA ILE A 81 9.96 -4.95 2.14
C ILE A 81 10.30 -3.98 1.00
N SER A 82 9.83 -4.26 -0.22
CA SER A 82 10.08 -3.42 -1.40
C SER A 82 9.49 -2.01 -1.23
N LEU A 83 8.25 -1.90 -0.74
CA LEU A 83 7.58 -0.63 -0.50
C LEU A 83 8.28 0.19 0.59
N VAL A 84 8.58 -0.43 1.73
CA VAL A 84 9.29 0.24 2.83
C VAL A 84 10.63 0.80 2.34
N ASN A 85 11.43 0.00 1.64
CA ASN A 85 12.73 0.43 1.13
C ASN A 85 12.63 1.56 0.11
N LYS A 86 11.65 1.51 -0.80
CA LYS A 86 11.42 2.57 -1.80
C LYS A 86 11.02 3.89 -1.13
N ILE A 87 10.07 3.86 -0.20
CA ILE A 87 9.60 5.05 0.51
C ILE A 87 10.73 5.62 1.37
N GLN A 88 11.47 4.77 2.09
CA GLN A 88 12.61 5.20 2.90
C GLN A 88 13.69 5.88 2.06
N LYS A 89 13.97 5.37 0.85
CA LYS A 89 14.96 5.97 -0.06
C LYS A 89 14.56 7.40 -0.46
N VAL A 90 13.28 7.64 -0.73
CA VAL A 90 12.76 8.96 -1.11
C VAL A 90 12.88 9.95 0.06
N TYR A 91 12.49 9.57 1.27
CA TYR A 91 12.63 10.45 2.44
C TYR A 91 14.09 10.72 2.80
N ARG A 92 14.96 9.69 2.74
CA ARG A 92 16.40 9.86 2.96
C ARG A 92 17.04 10.80 1.94
N SER A 93 16.62 10.75 0.67
CA SER A 93 17.13 11.69 -0.35
C SER A 93 16.72 13.14 -0.10
N GLN A 94 15.66 13.38 0.67
CA GLN A 94 15.20 14.71 1.08
C GLN A 94 15.76 15.13 2.44
N GLY A 95 16.68 14.35 3.02
CA GLY A 95 17.25 14.62 4.34
C GLY A 95 16.29 14.36 5.52
N VAL A 96 15.13 13.75 5.28
CA VAL A 96 14.14 13.44 6.32
C VAL A 96 14.39 12.04 6.88
N GLN A 97 14.61 11.95 8.20
CA GLN A 97 14.74 10.68 8.90
C GLN A 97 13.38 10.24 9.44
N ILE A 98 12.82 9.18 8.85
CA ILE A 98 11.59 8.54 9.33
C ILE A 98 11.95 7.13 9.79
N HIS A 99 11.42 6.73 10.95
CA HIS A 99 11.59 5.38 11.46
C HIS A 99 10.73 4.38 10.65
N ASN A 100 11.31 3.25 10.26
CA ASN A 100 10.66 2.23 9.42
C ASN A 100 9.27 1.81 9.94
N ARG A 101 9.11 1.70 11.26
CA ARG A 101 7.83 1.36 11.92
C ARG A 101 6.65 2.22 11.46
N HIS A 102 6.85 3.51 11.18
CA HIS A 102 5.76 4.37 10.69
C HIS A 102 5.35 3.99 9.27
N ILE A 103 6.33 3.72 8.40
CA ILE A 103 6.10 3.31 7.02
C ILE A 103 5.47 1.92 6.97
N GLU A 104 5.94 1.00 7.83
CA GLU A 104 5.39 -0.36 7.95
C GLU A 104 3.90 -0.36 8.33
N ILE A 105 3.49 0.53 9.23
CA ILE A 105 2.07 0.67 9.60
C ILE A 105 1.23 1.06 8.37
N ILE A 106 1.73 1.97 7.52
CA ILE A 106 1.04 2.39 6.29
C ILE A 106 1.03 1.26 5.26
N VAL A 107 2.18 0.62 5.03
CA VAL A 107 2.33 -0.47 4.07
C VAL A 107 1.49 -1.70 4.46
N ARG A 108 1.27 -1.92 5.77
CA ARG A 108 0.33 -2.92 6.26
C ARG A 108 -1.10 -2.65 5.80
N GLN A 109 -1.53 -1.39 5.71
CA GLN A 109 -2.86 -1.04 5.19
C GLN A 109 -2.98 -1.30 3.69
N ILE A 110 -1.92 -1.00 2.92
CA ILE A 110 -1.83 -1.27 1.48
C ILE A 110 -1.92 -2.78 1.18
N THR A 111 -1.35 -3.62 2.06
CA THR A 111 -1.32 -5.09 1.93
C THR A 111 -2.39 -5.80 2.77
N SER A 112 -3.43 -5.07 3.22
CA SER A 112 -4.43 -5.60 4.15
C SER A 112 -5.52 -6.45 3.49
N LYS A 113 -5.60 -6.43 2.16
CA LYS A 113 -6.65 -7.10 1.38
C LYS A 113 -6.06 -8.12 0.43
N VAL A 114 -6.83 -9.16 0.14
CA VAL A 114 -6.52 -10.21 -0.82
C VAL A 114 -7.75 -10.51 -1.66
N LEU A 115 -7.54 -10.97 -2.89
CA LEU A 115 -8.60 -11.41 -3.78
C LEU A 115 -8.75 -12.92 -3.68
N VAL A 116 -9.96 -13.41 -3.48
CA VAL A 116 -10.24 -14.85 -3.44
C VAL A 116 -10.03 -15.44 -4.84
N SER A 117 -9.28 -16.53 -4.92
CA SER A 117 -9.01 -17.21 -6.19
C SER A 117 -10.24 -18.00 -6.65
N GLU A 118 -10.44 -18.11 -7.97
CA GLU A 118 -11.54 -18.89 -8.56
C GLU A 118 -11.33 -20.41 -8.39
N ASP A 119 -10.10 -20.84 -8.15
CA ASP A 119 -9.71 -22.24 -7.95
C ASP A 119 -10.00 -22.78 -6.53
N GLY A 120 -10.42 -21.91 -5.60
CA GLY A 120 -10.64 -22.26 -4.21
C GLY A 120 -11.98 -22.95 -3.97
N MET A 121 -11.96 -24.17 -3.42
CA MET A 121 -13.15 -24.97 -3.08
C MET A 121 -13.91 -24.48 -1.84
N SER A 122 -13.53 -23.35 -1.21
CA SER A 122 -14.19 -22.86 0.00
C SER A 122 -15.47 -22.09 -0.35
N ASN A 123 -16.62 -22.64 0.04
CA ASN A 123 -17.96 -22.05 -0.14
C ASN A 123 -18.23 -20.77 0.68
N VAL A 124 -17.27 -20.29 1.46
CA VAL A 124 -17.46 -19.16 2.39
C VAL A 124 -17.33 -17.79 1.73
N PHE A 125 -16.56 -17.70 0.63
CA PHE A 125 -16.32 -16.45 -0.08
C PHE A 125 -16.66 -16.59 -1.56
N LEU A 126 -17.04 -15.48 -2.18
CA LEU A 126 -17.29 -15.47 -3.61
C LEU A 126 -15.95 -15.41 -4.38
N PRO A 127 -15.83 -16.12 -5.51
CA PRO A 127 -14.68 -15.97 -6.41
C PRO A 127 -14.47 -14.50 -6.80
N GLY A 128 -13.22 -14.01 -6.71
CA GLY A 128 -12.90 -12.61 -6.97
C GLY A 128 -13.32 -11.63 -5.88
N GLU A 129 -13.87 -12.10 -4.74
CA GLU A 129 -14.20 -11.23 -3.62
C GLU A 129 -12.94 -10.65 -2.98
N LEU A 130 -12.98 -9.34 -2.69
CA LEU A 130 -11.92 -8.65 -1.98
C LEU A 130 -12.13 -8.76 -0.47
N ILE A 131 -11.34 -9.60 0.18
CA ILE A 131 -11.44 -9.87 1.62
C ILE A 131 -10.23 -9.35 2.39
N GLY A 132 -10.38 -9.15 3.70
CA GLY A 132 -9.24 -8.82 4.56
C GLY A 132 -8.32 -10.02 4.71
N LEU A 133 -7.01 -9.83 4.55
CA LEU A 133 -6.00 -10.87 4.71
C LEU A 133 -6.17 -11.61 6.05
N PHE A 134 -6.32 -10.87 7.15
CA PHE A 134 -6.53 -11.44 8.47
C PHE A 134 -7.86 -12.19 8.63
N ARG A 135 -8.89 -11.81 7.85
CA ARG A 135 -10.16 -12.54 7.81
C ARG A 135 -9.97 -13.86 7.06
N ALA A 136 -9.27 -13.85 5.93
CA ALA A 136 -8.94 -15.03 5.16
C ALA A 136 -8.14 -16.05 6.00
N GLU A 137 -7.06 -15.60 6.65
CA GLU A 137 -6.22 -16.43 7.52
C GLU A 137 -7.02 -17.03 8.69
N ARG A 138 -7.89 -16.23 9.32
CA ARG A 138 -8.73 -16.73 10.42
C ARG A 138 -9.75 -17.76 9.96
N THR A 139 -10.40 -17.51 8.83
CA THR A 139 -11.40 -18.44 8.30
C THR A 139 -10.75 -19.74 7.86
N GLY A 140 -9.58 -19.69 7.20
CA GLY A 140 -8.85 -20.91 6.83
C GLY A 140 -8.42 -21.74 8.05
N ARG A 141 -7.96 -21.08 9.12
CA ARG A 141 -7.67 -21.78 10.39
C ARG A 141 -8.91 -22.39 11.04
N ALA A 142 -10.05 -21.71 10.98
CA ALA A 142 -11.28 -22.17 11.62
C ALA A 142 -11.93 -23.34 10.87
N LEU A 143 -11.76 -23.39 9.54
CA LEU A 143 -12.27 -24.48 8.69
C LEU A 143 -11.27 -25.62 8.54
N GLU A 144 -10.05 -25.48 9.05
CA GLU A 144 -8.91 -26.36 8.76
C GLU A 144 -8.66 -26.53 7.25
N GLU A 145 -9.10 -25.55 6.47
CA GLU A 145 -9.02 -25.54 5.01
C GLU A 145 -8.14 -24.40 4.53
N ALA A 146 -7.36 -24.72 3.53
CA ALA A 146 -6.53 -23.79 2.79
C ALA A 146 -7.41 -22.89 1.90
N ILE A 147 -7.58 -21.61 2.28
CA ILE A 147 -8.28 -20.64 1.43
C ILE A 147 -7.30 -20.11 0.40
N CYS A 148 -7.54 -20.41 -0.88
CA CYS A 148 -6.74 -19.90 -1.99
C CYS A 148 -7.07 -18.42 -2.24
N TYR A 149 -6.06 -17.55 -2.15
CA TYR A 149 -6.19 -16.13 -2.47
C TYR A 149 -4.96 -15.60 -3.20
N ARG A 150 -5.16 -14.56 -4.00
CA ARG A 150 -4.10 -13.78 -4.65
C ARG A 150 -3.83 -12.51 -3.84
N ALA A 151 -2.56 -12.25 -3.59
CA ALA A 151 -2.11 -11.00 -3.00
C ALA A 151 -2.53 -9.82 -3.89
N THR A 152 -3.19 -8.83 -3.32
CA THR A 152 -3.48 -7.58 -4.02
C THR A 152 -2.98 -6.41 -3.19
N LEU A 153 -2.44 -5.41 -3.87
CA LEU A 153 -1.95 -4.21 -3.23
C LEU A 153 -2.95 -3.09 -3.56
N LEU A 154 -3.50 -2.45 -2.52
CA LEU A 154 -4.44 -1.36 -2.68
C LEU A 154 -3.78 -0.03 -2.36
N GLY A 155 -3.99 0.95 -3.22
CA GLY A 155 -3.66 2.35 -2.94
C GLY A 155 -4.25 2.84 -1.62
N ILE A 156 -3.68 3.88 -1.02
CA ILE A 156 -4.19 4.42 0.25
C ILE A 156 -5.65 4.86 0.13
N THR A 157 -6.04 5.56 -0.95
CA THR A 157 -7.43 5.95 -1.18
C THR A 157 -8.33 4.72 -1.32
N ARG A 158 -7.95 3.74 -2.14
CA ARG A 158 -8.74 2.51 -2.33
C ARG A 158 -8.82 1.67 -1.05
N ALA A 159 -7.74 1.57 -0.28
CA ALA A 159 -7.71 0.87 1.00
C ALA A 159 -8.63 1.57 2.02
N SER A 160 -8.62 2.90 2.04
CA SER A 160 -9.47 3.72 2.91
C SER A 160 -10.95 3.61 2.55
N LEU A 161 -11.28 3.45 1.26
CA LEU A 161 -12.64 3.22 0.78
C LEU A 161 -13.11 1.76 0.94
N ASN A 162 -12.21 0.80 1.11
CA ASN A 162 -12.54 -0.62 1.30
C ASN A 162 -12.47 -1.06 2.78
N THR A 163 -12.79 -0.14 3.68
CA THR A 163 -12.99 -0.40 5.11
C THR A 163 -14.23 -1.28 5.35
N GLN A 164 -14.28 -1.93 6.51
CA GLN A 164 -15.44 -2.74 6.92
C GLN A 164 -16.62 -1.88 7.40
N SER A 165 -16.33 -0.67 7.89
CA SER A 165 -17.34 0.28 8.35
C SER A 165 -17.76 1.22 7.22
N PHE A 166 -19.07 1.23 6.93
CA PHE A 166 -19.62 2.16 5.94
C PHE A 166 -19.64 3.60 6.48
N ILE A 167 -19.72 3.79 7.81
CA ILE A 167 -19.65 5.12 8.44
C ILE A 167 -18.25 5.71 8.23
N SER A 168 -17.21 4.89 8.44
CA SER A 168 -15.83 5.27 8.17
C SER A 168 -15.56 5.52 6.68
N GLU A 169 -16.14 4.70 5.79
CA GLU A 169 -16.05 4.88 4.32
C GLU A 169 -16.72 6.20 3.88
N ALA A 170 -17.97 6.41 4.29
CA ALA A 170 -18.77 7.58 3.87
C ALA A 170 -18.12 8.89 4.33
N SER A 171 -17.58 8.91 5.54
CA SER A 171 -16.88 10.08 6.08
C SER A 171 -15.52 10.34 5.44
N PHE A 172 -15.02 9.45 4.55
CA PHE A 172 -13.82 9.71 3.76
C PHE A 172 -14.20 10.42 2.47
N GLN A 173 -14.97 9.77 1.58
CA GLN A 173 -15.43 10.32 0.30
C GLN A 173 -16.73 9.65 -0.18
N GLU A 174 -17.37 10.21 -1.21
CA GLU A 174 -18.48 9.59 -1.97
C GLU A 174 -19.72 9.18 -1.13
N ILE A 175 -20.05 9.95 -0.08
CA ILE A 175 -21.09 9.68 0.93
C ILE A 175 -22.36 9.05 0.33
N ALA A 176 -22.95 9.66 -0.71
CA ALA A 176 -24.19 9.19 -1.30
C ALA A 176 -24.09 7.77 -1.87
N ARG A 177 -22.99 7.45 -2.58
CA ARG A 177 -22.75 6.12 -3.14
C ARG A 177 -22.57 5.08 -2.03
N VAL A 178 -21.82 5.44 -0.99
CA VAL A 178 -21.50 4.53 0.12
C VAL A 178 -22.76 4.18 0.90
N LEU A 179 -23.57 5.18 1.27
CA LEU A 179 -24.81 4.96 2.01
C LEU A 179 -25.84 4.19 1.19
N ALA A 180 -25.98 4.49 -0.10
CA ALA A 180 -26.87 3.73 -1.00
C ALA A 180 -26.46 2.24 -1.07
N LYS A 181 -25.15 1.97 -1.25
CA LYS A 181 -24.60 0.61 -1.25
C LYS A 181 -24.85 -0.11 0.08
N ALA A 182 -24.68 0.57 1.21
CA ALA A 182 -24.91 0.01 2.54
C ALA A 182 -26.39 -0.31 2.78
N ALA A 183 -27.29 0.60 2.38
CA ALA A 183 -28.73 0.43 2.50
C ALA A 183 -29.24 -0.75 1.65
N LEU A 184 -28.78 -0.85 0.39
CA LEU A 184 -29.14 -1.96 -0.51
C LEU A 184 -28.67 -3.33 0.03
N ARG A 185 -27.55 -3.36 0.73
CA ARG A 185 -26.99 -4.58 1.33
C ARG A 185 -27.51 -4.86 2.74
N GLY A 186 -28.28 -3.95 3.34
CA GLY A 186 -28.68 -4.04 4.75
C GLY A 186 -27.48 -4.11 5.71
N CYS A 187 -26.40 -3.38 5.42
CA CYS A 187 -25.18 -3.43 6.23
C CYS A 187 -25.41 -2.86 7.64
N ILE A 188 -24.87 -3.55 8.66
CA ILE A 188 -24.86 -3.10 10.06
C ILE A 188 -23.42 -2.75 10.44
N ASP A 189 -23.21 -1.57 11.00
CA ASP A 189 -21.92 -1.12 11.51
C ASP A 189 -21.79 -1.43 13.00
N TRP A 190 -20.67 -2.02 13.40
CA TRP A 190 -20.43 -2.46 14.78
C TRP A 190 -19.55 -1.50 15.57
N LEU A 191 -19.19 -0.34 15.00
CA LEU A 191 -18.46 0.73 15.69
C LEU A 191 -17.11 0.27 16.27
N LYS A 192 -16.43 -0.63 15.57
CA LYS A 192 -15.14 -1.19 16.00
C LYS A 192 -13.98 -0.23 15.72
N GLY A 193 -14.18 0.74 14.84
CA GLY A 193 -13.18 1.71 14.41
C GLY A 193 -13.16 2.99 15.25
N LEU A 194 -12.01 3.67 15.26
CA LEU A 194 -11.89 4.96 15.96
C LEU A 194 -12.82 6.02 15.38
N LYS A 195 -12.92 6.11 14.04
CA LYS A 195 -13.67 7.16 13.36
C LYS A 195 -15.17 7.04 13.61
N GLU A 196 -15.72 5.83 13.61
CA GLU A 196 -17.12 5.56 13.96
C GLU A 196 -17.45 6.05 15.37
N ASN A 197 -16.61 5.72 16.35
CA ASN A 197 -16.82 6.09 17.75
C ASN A 197 -16.77 7.62 17.95
N VAL A 198 -15.81 8.29 17.31
CA VAL A 198 -15.70 9.76 17.37
C VAL A 198 -16.91 10.45 16.73
N VAL A 199 -17.41 9.95 15.59
CA VAL A 199 -18.58 10.54 14.89
C VAL A 199 -19.84 10.46 15.74
N LEU A 200 -19.99 9.41 16.54
CA LEU A 200 -21.15 9.22 17.41
C LEU A 200 -20.99 9.87 18.79
N GLY A 201 -19.83 10.47 19.08
CA GLY A 201 -19.55 11.14 20.36
C GLY A 201 -19.35 10.19 21.53
N GLY A 202 -18.82 8.98 21.26
CA GLY A 202 -18.43 8.01 22.29
C GLY A 202 -17.21 8.41 23.08
#